data_AF-D2VBY5-F1
#
_entry.id   AF-D2VBY5-F1
#
_cell.length_a   1.000
_cell.length_b   1.000
_cell.length_c   1.000
_cell.angle_alpha   90.00
_cell.angle_beta   90.00
_cell.angle_gamma   90.00
#
_symmetry.space_group_name_H-M   'P 1'
#
loop_
_entity.id
_entity.type
_entity.pdbx_description
1 polymer ?
#
loop_
_entity_poly.entity_id
_entity_poly.type
_entity_poly.pdbx_seq_one_letter_code
_entity_poly.pdbx_strand_id
1 'polypeptide(L)'
;MAQHLSPEVLFHIFTNFSSPDQYLNGLMLVCRDWYEVTNYEMFWLATLKNLMKQQIHDCKNNENFETLIDTSRTNMVVKQSDIVKERKNYLSSIEKREKILVIDLKPFTKRRETNDDIYGNSYKTKSVQFIRERRRRLVVLELAQIASKFENDIIDPHMFQNDWEKIINQIENSKYYDKKFIANLGVFNSSTTIFHIFLKQFQVHFHRGGDFDFLDRVVSFFLYDCELSVSSYMEHIVKTSGFNSFLKVRENKPTIFERFKNEFYFTGKSGVPAHFLSCVISSADLKDEMHFEFIRKCIELFKTKKLLKFKENMVEPYITEYMQAIIPNWMTMELYLNDMNMLECKGVNSYLFIHELCQKAWYLSQENSNSIVAENLKRANKELGLKLDIPIPRSVTNRSNIEILKVLVENGADINSPPPTLSDSTQSYHIGVPLARIIYNCYTSSRTEEILYMIEEGATLPPMDTPMPTPFYESYTYADIFDYYFDTEENNFLPTLKLLVEKFGARFTGAVPVIENVRYASNAITFSGLCELLRYLKQVTTMNKEIICTPLTYIYCDWGRSIVKDDLDKKELFREFLENEMDIHLVEEIIEEHVEVEVTQDE
;
A
#
# COMPACT_ATOMS: atom_id res chain seq x y z
N MET A 1 65.10 -15.42 45.53
CA MET A 1 63.69 -15.68 45.14
C MET A 1 62.91 -14.45 44.65
N ALA A 2 63.39 -13.21 44.84
CA ALA A 2 62.66 -11.99 44.42
C ALA A 2 62.87 -11.57 42.94
N GLN A 3 63.66 -12.31 42.14
CA GLN A 3 64.02 -11.92 40.77
C GLN A 3 63.02 -12.38 39.67
N HIS A 4 61.93 -13.06 40.04
CA HIS A 4 60.92 -13.57 39.09
C HIS A 4 59.52 -13.00 39.29
N LEU A 5 59.37 -11.96 40.12
CA LEU A 5 58.07 -11.33 40.34
C LEU A 5 57.84 -10.23 39.30
N SER A 6 56.60 -10.11 38.80
CA SER A 6 56.27 -9.06 37.84
C SER A 6 56.43 -7.68 38.48
N PRO A 7 56.76 -6.64 37.70
CA PRO A 7 56.93 -5.29 38.21
C PRO A 7 55.70 -4.76 38.97
N GLU A 8 54.48 -5.16 38.58
CA GLU A 8 53.25 -4.75 39.29
C GLU A 8 53.17 -5.33 40.71
N VAL A 9 53.60 -6.59 40.90
CA VAL A 9 53.60 -7.24 42.21
C VAL A 9 54.67 -6.64 43.12
N LEU A 10 55.85 -6.34 42.57
CA LEU A 10 56.90 -5.64 43.31
C LEU A 10 56.47 -4.24 43.74
N PHE A 11 55.83 -3.48 42.84
CA PHE A 11 55.30 -2.15 43.15
C PHE A 11 54.29 -2.22 44.31
N HIS A 12 53.39 -3.21 44.29
CA HIS A 12 52.36 -3.38 45.33
C HIS A 12 52.93 -3.80 46.70
N ILE A 13 54.05 -4.55 46.72
CA ILE A 13 54.78 -4.90 47.95
C ILE A 13 55.46 -3.66 48.52
N PHE A 14 56.10 -2.84 47.67
CA PHE A 14 56.79 -1.63 48.09
C PHE A 14 55.85 -0.53 48.59
N THR A 15 54.63 -0.42 48.05
CA THR A 15 53.66 0.60 48.48
C THR A 15 52.88 0.24 49.75
N ASN A 16 52.85 -1.04 50.15
CA ASN A 16 52.05 -1.52 51.30
C ASN A 16 52.83 -1.64 52.63
N PHE A 17 54.10 -1.20 52.69
CA PHE A 17 54.95 -1.24 53.90
C PHE A 17 54.91 -2.57 54.69
N SER A 18 54.67 -3.70 54.00
CA SER A 18 54.55 -5.03 54.60
C SER A 18 55.82 -5.82 54.30
N SER A 19 56.32 -6.61 55.25
CA SER A 19 57.44 -7.52 54.94
C SER A 19 57.00 -8.61 53.94
N PRO A 20 57.89 -9.12 53.08
CA PRO A 20 57.55 -10.17 52.11
C PRO A 20 56.90 -11.40 52.75
N ASP A 21 57.32 -11.78 53.95
CA ASP A 21 56.76 -12.90 54.70
C ASP A 21 55.35 -12.60 55.26
N GLN A 22 55.06 -11.35 55.64
CA GLN A 22 53.71 -10.94 56.04
C GLN A 22 52.77 -10.83 54.84
N TYR A 23 53.27 -10.37 53.69
CA TYR A 23 52.50 -10.37 52.44
C TYR A 23 52.21 -11.79 51.97
N LEU A 24 53.20 -12.69 51.97
CA LEU A 24 53.04 -14.10 51.60
C LEU A 24 52.15 -14.87 52.58
N ASN A 25 52.27 -14.64 53.90
CA ASN A 25 51.35 -15.25 54.87
C ASN A 25 49.93 -14.69 54.78
N GLY A 26 49.78 -13.38 54.51
CA GLY A 26 48.49 -12.77 54.21
C GLY A 26 47.87 -13.32 52.93
N LEU A 27 48.67 -13.51 51.87
CA LEU A 27 48.25 -14.12 50.61
C LEU A 27 47.87 -15.60 50.79
N MET A 28 48.65 -16.36 51.57
CA MET A 28 48.41 -17.78 51.88
C MET A 28 47.16 -17.99 52.74
N LEU A 29 46.89 -17.12 53.72
CA LEU A 29 45.65 -17.14 54.51
C LEU A 29 44.43 -16.74 53.66
N VAL A 30 44.57 -15.74 52.80
CA VAL A 30 43.54 -15.36 51.82
C VAL A 30 43.29 -16.52 50.83
N CYS A 31 44.33 -17.25 50.41
CA CYS A 31 44.19 -18.40 49.50
C CYS A 31 43.67 -19.68 50.17
N ARG A 32 43.88 -19.89 51.46
CA ARG A 32 43.39 -21.09 52.15
C ARG A 32 41.89 -21.03 52.45
N ASP A 33 41.37 -19.84 52.77
CA ASP A 33 39.95 -19.65 53.13
C ASP A 33 39.06 -19.18 51.95
N TRP A 34 39.63 -18.82 50.80
CA TRP A 34 38.85 -18.42 49.61
C TRP A 34 38.51 -19.58 48.65
N TYR A 35 39.25 -20.69 48.69
CA TYR A 35 39.32 -21.65 47.58
C TYR A 35 38.99 -23.12 47.90
N GLU A 36 38.32 -23.44 49.03
CA GLU A 36 37.72 -24.78 49.16
C GLU A 36 36.53 -24.89 48.20
N VAL A 37 36.82 -25.30 46.96
CA VAL A 37 35.85 -25.77 45.97
C VAL A 37 35.67 -27.25 46.23
N THR A 38 34.45 -27.67 46.51
CA THR A 38 34.15 -29.08 46.75
C THR A 38 34.42 -29.92 45.49
N ASN A 39 34.71 -31.21 45.64
CA ASN A 39 34.84 -32.13 44.50
C ASN A 39 33.60 -32.12 43.58
N TYR A 40 32.42 -31.89 44.15
CA TYR A 40 31.16 -31.78 43.43
C TYR A 40 31.05 -30.49 42.59
N GLU A 41 31.51 -29.36 43.11
CA GLU A 41 31.62 -28.10 42.37
C GLU A 41 32.61 -28.19 41.23
N MET A 42 33.79 -28.79 41.47
CA MET A 42 34.78 -29.03 40.41
C MET A 42 34.23 -29.91 39.29
N PHE A 43 33.45 -30.95 39.64
CA PHE A 43 32.78 -31.79 38.67
C PHE A 43 31.81 -30.99 37.77
N TRP A 44 30.92 -30.17 38.34
CA TRP A 44 29.96 -29.40 37.54
C TRP A 44 30.62 -28.30 36.73
N LEU A 45 31.65 -27.64 37.27
CA LEU A 45 32.42 -26.63 36.56
C LEU A 45 33.15 -27.24 35.35
N ALA A 46 33.84 -28.38 35.54
CA ALA A 46 34.50 -29.10 34.46
C ALA A 46 33.50 -29.58 33.41
N THR A 47 32.35 -30.10 33.83
CA THR A 47 31.26 -30.53 32.94
C THR A 47 30.74 -29.37 32.09
N LEU A 48 30.40 -28.24 32.72
CA LEU A 48 29.93 -27.05 32.01
C LEU A 48 30.97 -26.52 31.02
N LYS A 49 32.23 -26.43 31.44
CA LYS A 49 33.33 -25.98 30.58
C LYS A 49 33.52 -26.89 29.37
N ASN A 50 33.48 -28.20 29.56
CA ASN A 50 33.59 -29.17 28.46
C ASN A 50 32.41 -29.06 27.50
N LEU A 51 31.18 -28.96 28.02
CA LEU A 51 29.97 -28.77 27.21
C LEU A 51 30.02 -27.47 26.39
N MET A 52 30.50 -26.37 26.99
CA MET A 52 30.67 -25.09 26.29
C MET A 52 31.74 -25.17 25.20
N LYS A 53 32.90 -25.77 25.50
CA LYS A 53 33.99 -25.94 24.52
C LYS A 53 33.58 -26.79 23.33
N GLN A 54 32.87 -27.90 23.58
CA GLN A 54 32.32 -28.72 22.52
C GLN A 54 31.33 -27.92 21.66
N GLN A 55 30.41 -27.17 22.28
CA GLN A 55 29.46 -26.36 21.53
C GLN A 55 30.13 -25.23 20.73
N ILE A 56 31.19 -24.60 21.25
CA ILE A 56 31.99 -23.62 20.51
C ILE A 56 32.62 -24.26 19.27
N HIS A 57 33.20 -25.45 19.43
CA HIS A 57 33.80 -26.20 18.33
C HIS A 57 32.75 -26.56 17.26
N ASP A 58 31.63 -27.15 17.68
CA ASP A 58 30.52 -27.51 16.79
C ASP A 58 29.98 -26.27 16.05
N CYS A 59 29.77 -25.15 16.77
CA CYS A 59 29.30 -23.92 16.16
C CYS A 59 30.32 -23.27 15.22
N LYS A 60 31.63 -23.54 15.33
CA LYS A 60 32.62 -23.02 14.38
C LYS A 60 32.71 -23.86 13.11
N ASN A 61 32.51 -25.17 13.23
CA ASN A 61 32.80 -26.11 12.15
C ASN A 61 31.55 -26.65 11.43
N ASN A 62 30.35 -26.46 11.99
CA ASN A 62 29.12 -26.98 11.41
C ASN A 62 28.44 -25.93 10.49
N GLU A 63 28.65 -26.06 9.18
CA GLU A 63 28.07 -25.20 8.13
C GLU A 63 26.71 -25.70 7.60
N ASN A 64 26.27 -26.89 8.01
CA ASN A 64 25.16 -27.63 7.37
C ASN A 64 23.84 -26.85 7.24
N PHE A 65 23.59 -25.86 8.11
CA PHE A 65 22.36 -25.07 8.08
C PHE A 65 22.46 -23.86 7.13
N GLU A 66 23.66 -23.31 6.93
CA GLU A 66 23.91 -22.16 6.04
C GLU A 66 23.99 -22.58 4.57
N THR A 67 24.42 -23.82 4.31
CA THR A 67 24.53 -24.40 2.96
C THR A 67 23.18 -24.82 2.37
N LEU A 68 22.12 -24.86 3.18
CA LEU A 68 20.79 -25.29 2.78
C LEU A 68 19.91 -24.14 2.28
N ILE A 69 20.37 -22.89 2.30
CA ILE A 69 19.58 -21.72 1.88
C ILE A 69 20.16 -21.16 0.59
N ASP A 70 19.33 -21.13 -0.46
CA ASP A 70 19.68 -20.54 -1.74
C ASP A 70 19.82 -19.01 -1.62
N THR A 71 20.96 -18.48 -2.08
CA THR A 71 21.27 -17.05 -2.01
C THR A 71 20.75 -16.25 -3.20
N SER A 72 20.24 -16.94 -4.22
CA SER A 72 19.81 -16.31 -5.48
C SER A 72 18.41 -15.68 -5.42
N ARG A 73 17.58 -16.07 -4.44
CA ARG A 73 16.18 -15.63 -4.34
C ARG A 73 16.02 -14.42 -3.43
N THR A 74 15.52 -13.32 -3.98
CA THR A 74 15.37 -12.04 -3.26
C THR A 74 14.21 -12.01 -2.25
N ASN A 75 13.23 -12.90 -2.39
CA ASN A 75 11.96 -12.85 -1.65
C ASN A 75 11.86 -13.88 -0.50
N MET A 76 12.98 -14.42 -0.03
CA MET A 76 12.97 -15.36 1.09
C MET A 76 12.67 -14.67 2.42
N VAL A 77 11.77 -15.26 3.21
CA VAL A 77 11.44 -14.84 4.57
C VAL A 77 12.55 -15.25 5.53
N VAL A 78 13.11 -16.45 5.37
CA VAL A 78 14.28 -16.91 6.15
C VAL A 78 15.55 -16.66 5.34
N LYS A 79 16.31 -15.63 5.73
CA LYS A 79 17.53 -15.23 5.00
C LYS A 79 18.77 -15.89 5.59
N GLN A 80 19.71 -16.25 4.73
CA GLN A 80 21.03 -16.75 5.16
C GLN A 80 21.74 -15.76 6.09
N SER A 81 21.60 -14.45 5.85
CA SER A 81 22.19 -13.40 6.70
C SER A 81 21.68 -13.45 8.15
N ASP A 82 20.40 -13.79 8.37
CA ASP A 82 19.81 -13.85 9.71
C ASP A 82 20.33 -15.06 10.48
N ILE A 83 20.57 -16.16 9.79
CA ILE A 83 21.18 -17.38 10.32
C ILE A 83 22.62 -17.13 10.75
N VAL A 84 23.43 -16.57 9.84
CA VAL A 84 24.84 -16.27 10.11
C VAL A 84 24.95 -15.30 11.30
N LYS A 85 24.05 -14.31 11.37
CA LYS A 85 23.98 -13.36 12.48
C LYS A 85 23.59 -14.02 13.80
N GLU A 86 22.58 -14.90 13.81
CA GLU A 86 22.19 -15.68 14.99
C GLU A 86 23.38 -16.52 15.50
N ARG A 87 24.02 -17.27 14.60
CA ARG A 87 25.17 -18.13 14.91
C ARG A 87 26.32 -17.32 15.51
N LYS A 88 26.67 -16.19 14.91
CA LYS A 88 27.71 -15.29 15.40
C LYS A 88 27.39 -14.75 16.80
N ASN A 89 26.15 -14.33 17.03
CA ASN A 89 25.70 -13.82 18.33
C ASN A 89 25.74 -14.90 19.41
N TYR A 90 25.25 -16.12 19.08
CA TYR A 90 25.28 -17.25 20.00
C TYR A 90 26.71 -17.69 20.33
N LEU A 91 27.57 -17.80 19.32
CA LEU A 91 28.98 -18.13 19.49
C LEU A 91 29.70 -17.12 20.38
N SER A 92 29.54 -15.82 20.11
CA SER A 92 30.11 -14.75 20.93
C SER A 92 29.60 -14.81 22.38
N SER A 93 28.31 -15.08 22.58
CA SER A 93 27.71 -15.25 23.91
C SER A 93 28.32 -16.43 24.67
N ILE A 94 28.48 -17.60 24.04
CA ILE A 94 29.09 -18.76 24.71
C ILE A 94 30.58 -18.54 24.95
N GLU A 95 31.34 -18.02 23.99
CA GLU A 95 32.77 -17.71 24.18
C GLU A 95 32.98 -16.72 25.33
N LYS A 96 32.12 -15.69 25.42
CA LYS A 96 32.15 -14.75 26.53
C LYS A 96 31.85 -15.46 27.85
N ARG A 97 30.83 -16.32 27.91
CA ARG A 97 30.48 -17.07 29.13
C ARG A 97 31.57 -18.07 29.52
N GLU A 98 32.20 -18.75 28.57
CA GLU A 98 33.30 -19.69 28.81
C GLU A 98 34.52 -18.97 29.42
N LYS A 99 34.86 -17.78 28.91
CA LYS A 99 35.90 -16.91 29.47
C LYS A 99 35.54 -16.39 30.86
N ILE A 100 34.25 -16.09 31.12
CA ILE A 100 33.75 -15.51 32.38
C ILE A 100 33.44 -16.57 33.45
N LEU A 101 33.46 -17.88 33.13
CA LEU A 101 33.31 -18.96 34.11
C LEU A 101 34.28 -18.87 35.32
N VAL A 102 35.23 -17.94 35.29
CA VAL A 102 36.26 -17.71 36.29
C VAL A 102 35.84 -16.90 37.53
N ILE A 103 34.70 -16.18 37.59
CA ILE A 103 34.49 -15.25 38.73
C ILE A 103 33.11 -15.36 39.37
N ASP A 104 33.00 -16.18 40.40
CA ASP A 104 32.12 -15.94 41.55
C ASP A 104 32.71 -16.58 42.84
N LEU A 105 34.03 -16.45 43.00
CA LEU A 105 34.76 -16.98 44.15
C LEU A 105 34.70 -15.97 45.31
N LYS A 106 33.57 -15.96 46.04
CA LYS A 106 33.50 -15.32 47.35
C LYS A 106 34.32 -16.14 48.37
N PRO A 107 34.90 -15.51 49.41
CA PRO A 107 35.52 -16.22 50.54
C PRO A 107 34.57 -17.31 51.08
N PHE A 108 35.08 -18.51 51.37
CA PHE A 108 34.27 -19.66 51.81
C PHE A 108 33.44 -19.33 53.06
N THR A 109 34.01 -18.55 53.97
CA THR A 109 33.37 -18.04 55.20
C THR A 109 32.17 -17.14 54.92
N LYS A 110 32.27 -16.18 53.98
CA LYS A 110 31.13 -15.34 53.57
C LYS A 110 30.05 -16.12 52.85
N ARG A 111 30.38 -17.20 52.10
CA ARG A 111 29.40 -18.09 51.46
C ARG A 111 28.57 -18.85 52.51
N ARG A 112 29.19 -19.27 53.61
CA ARG A 112 28.55 -20.01 54.70
C ARG A 112 27.62 -19.16 55.58
N GLU A 113 27.90 -17.86 55.73
CA GLU A 113 27.13 -16.94 56.58
C GLU A 113 25.91 -16.32 55.87
N THR A 114 25.89 -16.29 54.53
CA THR A 114 24.89 -15.51 53.77
C THR A 114 24.13 -16.29 52.69
N ASN A 115 24.47 -17.56 52.42
CA ASN A 115 23.93 -18.31 51.28
C ASN A 115 23.65 -19.79 51.62
N ASP A 116 22.50 -20.31 51.17
CA ASP A 116 22.14 -21.74 51.18
C ASP A 116 22.95 -22.59 50.16
N ASP A 117 23.89 -21.97 49.41
CA ASP A 117 24.61 -22.57 48.28
C ASP A 117 26.08 -22.92 48.61
N ILE A 118 26.25 -23.90 49.50
CA ILE A 118 27.56 -24.41 49.97
C ILE A 118 28.00 -25.67 49.17
N TYR A 119 27.15 -26.16 48.25
CA TYR A 119 27.32 -27.46 47.59
C TYR A 119 27.39 -27.38 46.05
N GLY A 120 27.71 -26.23 45.47
CA GLY A 120 27.80 -26.10 44.01
C GLY A 120 26.48 -26.12 43.26
N ASN A 121 25.37 -25.78 43.92
CA ASN A 121 24.09 -25.67 43.24
C ASN A 121 24.12 -24.54 42.19
N SER A 122 24.92 -23.48 42.36
CA SER A 122 25.15 -22.46 41.32
C SER A 122 25.70 -23.05 40.01
N TYR A 123 26.77 -23.84 40.06
CA TYR A 123 27.35 -24.43 38.83
C TYR A 123 26.46 -25.52 38.23
N LYS A 124 25.80 -26.32 39.06
CA LYS A 124 24.76 -27.26 38.61
C LYS A 124 23.62 -26.51 37.90
N THR A 125 23.13 -25.41 38.48
CA THR A 125 22.07 -24.57 37.91
C THR A 125 22.51 -23.95 36.59
N LYS A 126 23.72 -23.38 36.52
CA LYS A 126 24.31 -22.85 35.28
C LYS A 126 24.48 -23.94 34.22
N SER A 127 24.86 -25.16 34.61
CA SER A 127 24.96 -26.31 33.69
C SER A 127 23.61 -26.70 33.11
N VAL A 128 22.61 -26.84 33.98
CA VAL A 128 21.22 -27.12 33.56
C VAL A 128 20.68 -26.01 32.68
N GLN A 129 20.95 -24.74 33.01
CA GLN A 129 20.57 -23.59 32.21
C GLN A 129 21.22 -23.65 30.82
N PHE A 130 22.52 -23.92 30.73
CA PHE A 130 23.22 -24.07 29.46
C PHE A 130 22.62 -25.19 28.59
N ILE A 131 22.34 -26.36 29.18
CA ILE A 131 21.71 -27.48 28.47
C ILE A 131 20.32 -27.07 27.96
N ARG A 132 19.53 -26.38 28.79
CA ARG A 132 18.20 -25.89 28.41
C ARG A 132 18.27 -24.87 27.27
N GLU A 133 19.20 -23.91 27.32
CA GLU A 133 19.40 -22.92 26.25
C GLU A 133 19.87 -23.57 24.95
N ARG A 134 20.81 -24.51 25.04
CA ARG A 134 21.28 -25.31 23.88
C ARG A 134 20.12 -26.07 23.22
N ARG A 135 19.30 -26.76 24.02
CA ARG A 135 18.13 -27.51 23.50
C ARG A 135 17.10 -26.59 22.86
N ARG A 136 16.79 -25.45 23.50
CA ARG A 136 15.89 -24.42 22.92
C ARG A 136 16.37 -23.98 21.55
N ARG A 137 17.66 -23.67 21.41
CA ARG A 137 18.26 -23.27 20.13
C ARG A 137 18.13 -24.36 19.07
N LEU A 138 18.41 -25.62 19.42
CA LEU A 138 18.31 -26.74 18.46
C LEU A 138 16.89 -26.91 17.93
N VAL A 139 15.88 -26.85 18.79
CA VAL A 139 14.47 -26.91 18.39
C VAL A 139 14.13 -25.78 17.42
N VAL A 140 14.51 -24.54 17.74
CA VAL A 140 14.27 -23.37 16.90
C VAL A 140 14.90 -23.52 15.51
N LEU A 141 16.15 -23.97 15.46
CA LEU A 141 16.87 -24.16 14.20
C LEU A 141 16.26 -25.28 13.36
N GLU A 142 15.81 -26.37 13.99
CA GLU A 142 15.14 -27.47 13.28
C GLU A 142 13.83 -27.00 12.62
N LEU A 143 12.99 -26.27 13.37
CA LEU A 143 11.75 -25.71 12.83
C LEU A 143 12.03 -24.69 11.70
N ALA A 144 13.03 -23.83 11.88
CA ALA A 144 13.46 -22.89 10.86
C ALA A 144 14.02 -23.60 9.61
N GLN A 145 14.67 -24.76 9.78
CA GLN A 145 15.15 -25.59 8.67
C GLN A 145 13.99 -26.02 7.79
N ILE A 146 12.96 -26.59 8.41
CA ILE A 146 11.81 -27.10 7.69
C ILE A 146 11.09 -25.95 6.99
N ALA A 147 10.89 -24.82 7.68
CA ALA A 147 10.27 -23.64 7.09
C ALA A 147 11.08 -23.08 5.90
N SER A 148 12.42 -23.16 5.94
CA SER A 148 13.27 -22.69 4.84
C SER A 148 13.25 -23.59 3.60
N LYS A 149 12.98 -24.89 3.75
CA LYS A 149 12.99 -25.84 2.62
C LYS A 149 12.00 -25.44 1.53
N PHE A 150 10.78 -25.09 1.93
CA PHE A 150 9.76 -24.60 1.00
C PHE A 150 10.25 -23.43 0.12
N GLU A 151 11.00 -22.49 0.68
CA GLU A 151 11.43 -21.29 -0.07
C GLU A 151 12.57 -21.58 -1.05
N ASN A 152 13.26 -22.71 -0.91
CA ASN A 152 14.34 -23.13 -1.81
C ASN A 152 13.84 -23.88 -3.05
N ASP A 153 12.71 -24.59 -2.95
CA ASP A 153 12.14 -25.38 -4.04
C ASP A 153 11.25 -24.53 -4.97
N ILE A 154 10.70 -25.07 -6.06
CA ILE A 154 9.67 -24.36 -6.84
C ILE A 154 8.48 -24.10 -5.90
N ILE A 155 7.91 -22.88 -5.92
CA ILE A 155 6.78 -22.50 -5.06
C ILE A 155 5.59 -23.41 -5.41
N ASP A 156 5.47 -24.51 -4.69
CA ASP A 156 4.40 -25.49 -4.80
C ASP A 156 3.53 -25.42 -3.52
N PRO A 157 2.24 -25.04 -3.65
CA PRO A 157 1.31 -25.02 -2.53
C PRO A 157 1.23 -26.35 -1.76
N HIS A 158 1.35 -27.51 -2.42
CA HIS A 158 1.30 -28.80 -1.74
C HIS A 158 2.56 -29.07 -0.91
N MET A 159 3.74 -28.68 -1.40
CA MET A 159 4.98 -28.78 -0.63
C MET A 159 4.95 -27.84 0.57
N PHE A 160 4.43 -26.62 0.41
CA PHE A 160 4.21 -25.69 1.52
C PHE A 160 3.38 -26.32 2.63
N GLN A 161 2.23 -26.91 2.27
CA GLN A 161 1.33 -27.55 3.23
C GLN A 161 2.02 -28.70 3.96
N ASN A 162 2.68 -29.59 3.21
CA ASN A 162 3.38 -30.74 3.76
C ASN A 162 4.48 -30.35 4.76
N ASP A 163 5.26 -29.31 4.46
CA ASP A 163 6.34 -28.86 5.35
C ASP A 163 5.79 -28.18 6.61
N TRP A 164 4.72 -27.40 6.49
CA TRP A 164 4.06 -26.82 7.66
C TRP A 164 3.31 -27.85 8.51
N GLU A 165 2.78 -28.92 7.91
CA GLU A 165 2.24 -30.07 8.65
C GLU A 165 3.34 -30.82 9.43
N LYS A 166 4.56 -30.95 8.86
CA LYS A 166 5.71 -31.49 9.61
C LYS A 166 6.06 -30.62 10.81
N ILE A 167 6.08 -29.29 10.65
CA ILE A 167 6.34 -28.34 11.73
C ILE A 167 5.30 -28.50 12.86
N ILE A 168 4.01 -28.54 12.51
CA ILE A 168 2.93 -28.77 13.48
C ILE A 168 3.15 -30.08 14.22
N ASN A 169 3.35 -31.19 13.49
CA ASN A 169 3.59 -32.50 14.08
C ASN A 169 4.81 -32.51 15.02
N GLN A 170 5.88 -31.79 14.71
CA GLN A 170 7.04 -31.67 15.59
C GLN A 170 6.73 -30.91 16.88
N ILE A 171 5.97 -29.81 16.80
CA ILE A 171 5.52 -29.05 17.97
C ILE A 171 4.61 -29.92 18.84
N GLU A 172 3.68 -30.65 18.23
CA GLU A 172 2.73 -31.49 18.96
C GLU A 172 3.37 -32.66 19.69
N ASN A 173 4.36 -33.30 19.06
CA ASN A 173 5.00 -34.50 19.57
C ASN A 173 6.30 -34.22 20.34
N SER A 174 6.56 -32.96 20.71
CA SER A 174 7.74 -32.59 21.49
C SER A 174 7.76 -33.28 22.85
N LYS A 175 8.86 -33.98 23.14
CA LYS A 175 9.05 -34.73 24.40
C LYS A 175 9.48 -33.86 25.58
N TYR A 176 10.04 -32.68 25.33
CA TYR A 176 10.79 -31.92 26.34
C TYR A 176 10.16 -30.59 26.74
N TYR A 177 9.33 -30.03 25.87
CA TYR A 177 8.69 -28.74 26.05
C TYR A 177 7.24 -28.83 25.61
N ASP A 178 6.36 -28.12 26.32
CA ASP A 178 4.96 -27.98 25.90
C ASP A 178 4.82 -27.16 24.60
N LYS A 179 3.67 -27.31 23.94
CA LYS A 179 3.39 -26.68 22.64
C LYS A 179 3.51 -25.15 22.70
N LYS A 180 2.96 -24.55 23.76
CA LYS A 180 2.96 -23.09 23.99
C LYS A 180 4.36 -22.53 24.12
N PHE A 181 5.24 -23.23 24.82
CA PHE A 181 6.62 -22.84 25.01
C PHE A 181 7.36 -22.81 23.67
N ILE A 182 7.23 -23.87 22.86
CA ILE A 182 7.93 -23.98 21.56
C ILE A 182 7.41 -22.92 20.58
N ALA A 183 6.09 -22.74 20.49
CA ALA A 183 5.47 -21.77 19.61
C ALA A 183 5.87 -20.32 19.92
N ASN A 184 6.25 -20.03 21.17
CA ASN A 184 6.75 -18.72 21.62
C ASN A 184 8.28 -18.55 21.52
N LEU A 185 9.02 -19.56 21.07
CA LEU A 185 10.47 -19.42 20.93
C LEU A 185 10.81 -18.43 19.80
N GLY A 186 11.67 -17.46 20.14
CA GLY A 186 12.26 -16.55 19.16
C GLY A 186 13.20 -17.28 18.20
N VAL A 187 13.07 -16.95 16.91
CA VAL A 187 13.82 -17.45 15.76
C VAL A 187 14.66 -16.29 15.23
N PHE A 188 15.99 -16.45 15.26
CA PHE A 188 17.02 -15.45 14.87
C PHE A 188 17.09 -14.18 15.72
N ASN A 189 15.94 -13.64 16.14
CA ASN A 189 15.79 -12.56 17.10
C ASN A 189 14.72 -12.93 18.14
N SER A 190 14.69 -12.23 19.27
CA SER A 190 13.79 -12.55 20.39
C SER A 190 12.31 -12.32 20.10
N SER A 191 11.97 -11.59 19.03
CA SER A 191 10.59 -11.18 18.71
C SER A 191 9.92 -11.99 17.61
N THR A 192 10.69 -12.64 16.72
CA THR A 192 10.15 -13.38 15.58
C THR A 192 9.97 -14.83 15.98
N THR A 193 8.76 -15.38 15.94
CA THR A 193 8.52 -16.80 16.24
C THR A 193 8.35 -17.59 14.94
N ILE A 194 8.25 -18.92 15.04
CA ILE A 194 7.96 -19.76 13.87
C ILE A 194 6.62 -19.39 13.23
N PHE A 195 5.63 -18.96 14.02
CA PHE A 195 4.33 -18.51 13.50
C PHE A 195 4.44 -17.18 12.73
N HIS A 196 5.35 -16.28 13.13
CA HIS A 196 5.63 -15.09 12.32
C HIS A 196 6.22 -15.44 10.95
N ILE A 197 7.07 -16.47 10.89
CA ILE A 197 7.65 -16.94 9.63
C ILE A 197 6.55 -17.50 8.73
N PHE A 198 5.64 -18.33 9.27
CA PHE A 198 4.48 -18.83 8.53
C PHE A 198 3.67 -17.71 7.87
N LEU A 199 3.23 -16.73 8.67
CA LEU A 199 2.36 -15.65 8.18
C LEU A 199 3.07 -14.80 7.10
N LYS A 200 4.36 -14.52 7.28
CA LYS A 200 5.16 -13.82 6.27
C LYS A 200 5.32 -14.64 4.99
N GLN A 201 5.59 -15.94 5.10
CA GLN A 201 5.70 -16.82 3.93
C GLN A 201 4.37 -16.88 3.19
N PHE A 202 3.27 -17.00 3.93
CA PHE A 202 1.94 -17.02 3.32
C PHE A 202 1.64 -15.71 2.57
N GLN A 203 1.93 -14.58 3.20
CA GLN A 203 1.75 -13.25 2.61
C GLN A 203 2.57 -13.06 1.32
N VAL A 204 3.85 -13.46 1.33
CA VAL A 204 4.78 -13.26 0.21
C VAL A 204 4.47 -14.19 -0.97
N HIS A 205 4.16 -15.45 -0.69
CA HIS A 205 4.09 -16.49 -1.73
C HIS A 205 2.67 -16.80 -2.23
N PHE A 206 1.62 -16.45 -1.48
CA PHE A 206 0.23 -16.80 -1.82
C PHE A 206 -0.73 -15.60 -1.86
N HIS A 207 -0.23 -14.41 -2.19
CA HIS A 207 -1.02 -13.18 -2.21
C HIS A 207 -2.31 -13.34 -3.06
N ARG A 208 -3.47 -13.28 -2.40
CA ARG A 208 -4.84 -13.38 -2.98
C ARG A 208 -5.22 -14.71 -3.66
N GLY A 209 -4.40 -15.76 -3.58
CA GLY A 209 -4.65 -17.05 -4.25
C GLY A 209 -4.28 -18.31 -3.45
N GLY A 210 -3.96 -18.16 -2.16
CA GLY A 210 -3.61 -19.28 -1.29
C GLY A 210 -4.79 -20.12 -0.82
N ASP A 211 -4.50 -21.32 -0.35
CA ASP A 211 -5.47 -22.15 0.37
C ASP A 211 -5.77 -21.52 1.74
N PHE A 212 -6.86 -20.75 1.81
CA PHE A 212 -7.30 -20.07 3.02
C PHE A 212 -7.83 -21.03 4.09
N ASP A 213 -8.26 -22.24 3.74
CA ASP A 213 -8.63 -23.26 4.72
C ASP A 213 -7.39 -23.85 5.40
N PHE A 214 -6.29 -24.02 4.65
CA PHE A 214 -4.99 -24.34 5.23
C PHE A 214 -4.48 -23.23 6.15
N LEU A 215 -4.54 -21.97 5.71
CA LEU A 215 -4.19 -20.81 6.55
C LEU A 215 -4.97 -20.84 7.86
N ASP A 216 -6.29 -21.01 7.77
CA ASP A 216 -7.20 -21.05 8.92
C ASP A 216 -6.83 -22.17 9.91
N ARG A 217 -6.47 -23.35 9.40
CA ARG A 217 -6.04 -24.51 10.20
C ARG A 217 -4.76 -24.21 10.98
N VAL A 218 -3.73 -23.68 10.31
CA VAL A 218 -2.43 -23.37 10.95
C VAL A 218 -2.58 -22.24 11.96
N VAL A 219 -3.31 -21.17 11.60
CA VAL A 219 -3.62 -20.06 12.52
C VAL A 219 -4.37 -20.59 13.75
N SER A 220 -5.34 -21.48 13.55
CA SER A 220 -6.11 -22.08 14.65
C SER A 220 -5.23 -22.94 15.56
N PHE A 221 -4.33 -23.73 15.00
CA PHE A 221 -3.37 -24.52 15.78
C PHE A 221 -2.52 -23.62 16.69
N PHE A 222 -1.91 -22.58 16.14
CA PHE A 222 -1.05 -21.69 16.92
C PHE A 222 -1.83 -20.87 17.96
N LEU A 223 -2.97 -20.31 17.60
CA LEU A 223 -3.73 -19.50 18.53
C LEU A 223 -4.39 -20.37 19.61
N TYR A 224 -5.13 -21.41 19.26
CA TYR A 224 -5.91 -22.22 20.22
C TYR A 224 -5.07 -23.32 20.88
N ASP A 225 -4.41 -24.17 20.11
CA ASP A 225 -3.78 -25.37 20.67
C ASP A 225 -2.42 -25.07 21.29
N CYS A 226 -1.70 -24.06 20.77
CA CYS A 226 -0.50 -23.52 21.39
C CYS A 226 -0.78 -22.33 22.34
N GLU A 227 -2.03 -21.94 22.51
CA GLU A 227 -2.45 -20.83 23.39
C GLU A 227 -1.70 -19.50 23.19
N LEU A 228 -1.35 -19.16 21.95
CA LEU A 228 -0.68 -17.88 21.66
C LEU A 228 -1.65 -16.70 21.80
N SER A 229 -1.13 -15.54 22.20
CA SER A 229 -1.92 -14.29 22.25
C SER A 229 -2.23 -13.82 20.84
N VAL A 230 -3.50 -13.61 20.53
CA VAL A 230 -3.95 -13.12 19.21
C VAL A 230 -3.40 -11.72 18.93
N SER A 231 -3.36 -10.86 19.95
CA SER A 231 -2.90 -9.48 19.84
C SER A 231 -1.47 -9.36 19.29
N SER A 232 -0.62 -10.36 19.54
CA SER A 232 0.77 -10.36 19.08
C SER A 232 0.91 -10.64 17.57
N TYR A 233 -0.10 -11.28 16.96
CA TYR A 233 -0.06 -11.73 15.56
C TYR A 233 -1.14 -11.08 14.68
N MET A 234 -2.03 -10.30 15.28
CA MET A 234 -3.20 -9.72 14.63
C MET A 234 -2.86 -9.00 13.31
N GLU A 235 -1.87 -8.11 13.32
CA GLU A 235 -1.45 -7.36 12.12
C GLU A 235 -0.90 -8.28 11.03
N HIS A 236 -0.16 -9.32 11.41
CA HIS A 236 0.38 -10.29 10.46
C HIS A 236 -0.72 -11.14 9.82
N ILE A 237 -1.74 -11.54 10.58
CA ILE A 237 -2.87 -12.31 10.05
C ILE A 237 -3.76 -11.43 9.15
N VAL A 238 -3.98 -10.17 9.51
CA VAL A 238 -4.72 -9.22 8.65
C VAL A 238 -4.01 -9.04 7.30
N LYS A 239 -2.67 -8.94 7.31
CA LYS A 239 -1.85 -8.79 6.10
C LYS A 239 -1.84 -10.01 5.19
N THR A 240 -2.25 -11.20 5.65
CA THR A 240 -2.44 -12.37 4.79
C THR A 240 -3.82 -12.38 4.11
N SER A 241 -4.65 -11.35 4.32
CA SER A 241 -6.04 -11.26 3.86
C SER A 241 -6.93 -12.41 4.36
N GLY A 242 -6.54 -13.08 5.45
CA GLY A 242 -7.31 -14.15 6.09
C GLY A 242 -8.50 -13.67 6.93
N PHE A 243 -9.28 -12.70 6.43
CA PHE A 243 -10.37 -12.06 7.17
C PHE A 243 -11.45 -13.06 7.60
N ASN A 244 -11.76 -14.03 6.74
CA ASN A 244 -12.74 -15.10 7.01
C ASN A 244 -12.40 -15.88 8.28
N SER A 245 -11.12 -16.12 8.56
CA SER A 245 -10.67 -16.81 9.77
C SER A 245 -11.05 -16.06 11.05
N PHE A 246 -11.18 -14.73 11.01
CA PHE A 246 -11.48 -13.93 12.19
C PHE A 246 -12.90 -14.12 12.70
N LEU A 247 -13.86 -14.24 11.78
CA LEU A 247 -15.29 -14.33 12.09
C LEU A 247 -15.81 -15.77 12.06
N LYS A 248 -15.06 -16.72 11.51
CA LYS A 248 -15.43 -18.15 11.47
C LYS A 248 -15.63 -18.74 12.87
N VAL A 249 -16.82 -19.28 13.09
CA VAL A 249 -17.15 -20.05 14.30
C VAL A 249 -16.48 -21.42 14.20
N ARG A 250 -15.87 -21.87 15.30
CA ARG A 250 -15.19 -23.16 15.41
C ARG A 250 -15.84 -23.97 16.52
N GLU A 251 -15.86 -25.29 16.38
CA GLU A 251 -16.48 -26.18 17.37
C GLU A 251 -15.90 -25.91 18.78
N ASN A 252 -16.78 -25.52 19.70
CA ASN A 252 -16.47 -25.24 21.11
C ASN A 252 -15.35 -24.21 21.36
N LYS A 253 -14.99 -23.39 20.37
CA LYS A 253 -13.95 -22.35 20.48
C LYS A 253 -14.53 -20.99 20.08
N PRO A 254 -14.27 -19.91 20.84
CA PRO A 254 -14.67 -18.57 20.43
C PRO A 254 -13.96 -18.19 19.13
N THR A 255 -14.53 -17.27 18.34
CA THR A 255 -13.87 -16.77 17.12
C THR A 255 -12.55 -16.08 17.47
N ILE A 256 -11.64 -15.96 16.49
CA ILE A 256 -10.36 -15.26 16.70
C ILE A 256 -10.64 -13.80 17.09
N PHE A 257 -11.66 -13.18 16.50
CA PHE A 257 -12.08 -11.84 16.86
C PHE A 257 -12.54 -11.72 18.32
N GLU A 258 -13.39 -12.62 18.82
CA GLU A 258 -13.84 -12.57 20.23
C GLU A 258 -12.67 -12.77 21.19
N ARG A 259 -11.70 -13.61 20.84
CA ARG A 259 -10.48 -13.76 21.63
C ARG A 259 -9.62 -12.50 21.62
N PHE A 260 -9.42 -11.88 20.45
CA PHE A 260 -8.74 -10.60 20.33
C PHE A 260 -9.43 -9.50 21.14
N LYS A 261 -10.76 -9.40 21.06
CA LYS A 261 -11.58 -8.48 21.85
C LYS A 261 -11.38 -8.67 23.36
N ASN A 262 -11.39 -9.91 23.84
CA ASN A 262 -11.09 -10.21 25.24
C ASN A 262 -9.69 -9.74 25.63
N GLU A 263 -8.65 -10.10 24.85
CA GLU A 263 -7.27 -9.63 25.09
C GLU A 263 -7.17 -8.09 25.09
N PHE A 264 -7.86 -7.43 24.16
CA PHE A 264 -7.91 -5.97 24.05
C PHE A 264 -8.47 -5.30 25.31
N TYR A 265 -9.54 -5.85 25.90
CA TYR A 265 -10.12 -5.33 27.15
C TYR A 265 -9.20 -5.52 28.36
N PHE A 266 -8.46 -6.63 28.44
CA PHE A 266 -7.55 -6.90 29.57
C PHE A 266 -6.24 -6.10 29.52
N THR A 267 -5.92 -5.43 28.42
CA THR A 267 -4.72 -4.57 28.33
C THR A 267 -4.99 -3.15 28.85
N GLY A 268 -4.18 -2.67 29.81
CA GLY A 268 -4.30 -1.31 30.36
C GLY A 268 -3.85 -0.17 29.42
N LYS A 269 -3.20 -0.48 28.28
CA LYS A 269 -2.77 0.47 27.23
C LYS A 269 -3.77 0.48 26.06
N SER A 270 -3.57 1.31 25.03
CA SER A 270 -4.45 1.42 23.84
C SER A 270 -4.70 0.11 23.07
N GLY A 271 -4.04 -1.00 23.43
CA GLY A 271 -4.33 -2.35 22.95
C GLY A 271 -3.75 -2.66 21.57
N VAL A 272 -3.72 -1.69 20.67
CA VAL A 272 -3.13 -1.79 19.32
C VAL A 272 -2.35 -0.53 18.93
N PRO A 273 -1.40 -0.64 17.95
CA PRO A 273 -0.76 0.51 17.32
C PRO A 273 -1.76 1.44 16.62
N ALA A 274 -1.41 2.72 16.49
CA ALA A 274 -2.23 3.74 15.83
C ALA A 274 -2.55 3.40 14.36
N HIS A 275 -1.58 2.85 13.62
CA HIS A 275 -1.73 2.49 12.20
C HIS A 275 -2.54 1.22 11.96
N PHE A 276 -2.97 0.52 13.01
CA PHE A 276 -3.57 -0.80 12.86
C PHE A 276 -4.88 -0.76 12.06
N LEU A 277 -5.74 0.25 12.27
CA LEU A 277 -6.98 0.40 11.48
C LEU A 277 -6.68 0.63 9.99
N SER A 278 -5.69 1.47 9.68
CA SER A 278 -5.22 1.69 8.30
C SER A 278 -4.72 0.39 7.68
N CYS A 279 -3.97 -0.43 8.43
CA CYS A 279 -3.54 -1.75 7.97
C CYS A 279 -4.72 -2.69 7.67
N VAL A 280 -5.75 -2.68 8.53
CA VAL A 280 -6.97 -3.48 8.35
C VAL A 280 -7.70 -3.08 7.07
N ILE A 281 -7.97 -1.78 6.88
CA ILE A 281 -8.69 -1.27 5.71
C ILE A 281 -7.87 -1.49 4.42
N SER A 282 -6.56 -1.24 4.46
CA SER A 282 -5.69 -1.40 3.29
C SER A 282 -5.51 -2.86 2.83
N SER A 283 -5.69 -3.82 3.75
CA SER A 283 -5.57 -5.26 3.45
C SER A 283 -6.90 -5.89 3.04
N ALA A 284 -8.02 -5.19 3.30
CA ALA A 284 -9.37 -5.67 3.06
C ALA A 284 -9.79 -5.47 1.60
N ASP A 285 -10.52 -6.45 1.07
CA ASP A 285 -11.38 -6.25 -0.08
C ASP A 285 -12.69 -5.55 0.33
N LEU A 286 -12.81 -4.25 0.03
CA LEU A 286 -14.00 -3.44 0.32
C LEU A 286 -15.16 -3.68 -0.69
N LYS A 287 -15.14 -4.81 -1.39
CA LYS A 287 -16.31 -5.39 -2.10
C LYS A 287 -16.91 -6.57 -1.34
N ASP A 288 -16.19 -7.12 -0.35
CA ASP A 288 -16.62 -8.28 0.44
C ASP A 288 -17.34 -7.84 1.73
N GLU A 289 -18.57 -8.29 1.94
CA GLU A 289 -19.37 -7.96 3.12
C GLU A 289 -18.75 -8.47 4.42
N MET A 290 -18.09 -9.62 4.42
CA MET A 290 -17.44 -10.20 5.60
C MET A 290 -16.26 -9.34 6.05
N HIS A 291 -15.53 -8.75 5.10
CA HIS A 291 -14.46 -7.81 5.40
C HIS A 291 -15.01 -6.54 6.03
N PHE A 292 -16.11 -5.99 5.52
CA PHE A 292 -16.79 -4.85 6.14
C PHE A 292 -17.26 -5.16 7.55
N GLU A 293 -17.88 -6.31 7.79
CA GLU A 293 -18.32 -6.72 9.12
C GLU A 293 -17.15 -6.75 10.10
N PHE A 294 -16.02 -7.30 9.67
CA PHE A 294 -14.80 -7.33 10.47
C PHE A 294 -14.26 -5.93 10.77
N ILE A 295 -14.17 -5.04 9.76
CA ILE A 295 -13.71 -3.66 9.94
C ILE A 295 -14.60 -2.93 10.95
N ARG A 296 -15.93 -3.03 10.80
CA ARG A 296 -16.90 -2.40 11.72
C ARG A 296 -16.73 -2.91 13.15
N LYS A 297 -16.59 -4.22 13.32
CA LYS A 297 -16.30 -4.83 14.63
C LYS A 297 -14.99 -4.29 15.23
N CYS A 298 -13.95 -4.09 14.44
CA CYS A 298 -12.71 -3.44 14.89
C CYS A 298 -12.93 -1.97 15.30
N ILE A 299 -13.62 -1.18 14.48
CA ILE A 299 -13.93 0.23 14.78
C ILE A 299 -14.70 0.36 16.09
N GLU A 300 -15.77 -0.42 16.26
CA GLU A 300 -16.59 -0.41 17.47
C GLU A 300 -15.77 -0.82 18.70
N LEU A 301 -14.92 -1.85 18.57
CA LEU A 301 -13.99 -2.23 19.63
C LEU A 301 -13.05 -1.09 20.00
N PHE A 302 -12.46 -0.38 19.01
CA PHE A 302 -11.52 0.71 19.27
C PHE A 302 -12.18 1.95 19.86
N LYS A 303 -13.42 2.26 19.47
CA LYS A 303 -14.23 3.33 20.08
C LYS A 303 -14.48 3.11 21.57
N THR A 304 -14.53 1.85 22.05
CA THR A 304 -14.73 1.56 23.49
C THR A 304 -13.62 2.11 24.39
N LYS A 305 -12.39 2.34 23.88
CA LYS A 305 -11.32 3.00 24.64
C LYS A 305 -11.32 4.51 24.38
N LYS A 306 -12.11 5.27 25.15
CA LYS A 306 -12.22 6.76 25.15
C LYS A 306 -12.26 7.38 23.74
N LEU A 307 -13.48 7.55 23.21
CA LEU A 307 -13.87 8.15 21.91
C LEU A 307 -12.94 9.23 21.32
N LEU A 308 -12.52 10.24 22.11
CA LEU A 308 -11.67 11.33 21.62
C LEU A 308 -10.32 10.86 21.04
N LYS A 309 -9.79 9.73 21.52
CA LYS A 309 -8.53 9.18 21.04
C LYS A 309 -8.66 8.36 19.75
N PHE A 310 -9.84 7.86 19.41
CA PHE A 310 -9.99 7.03 18.21
C PHE A 310 -9.72 7.84 16.95
N LYS A 311 -10.44 8.94 16.78
CA LYS A 311 -10.32 9.81 15.62
C LYS A 311 -8.92 10.42 15.48
N GLU A 312 -8.42 11.07 16.54
CA GLU A 312 -7.12 11.75 16.54
C GLU A 312 -5.94 10.80 16.32
N ASN A 313 -6.00 9.55 16.79
CA ASN A 313 -4.86 8.63 16.72
C ASN A 313 -4.97 7.59 15.59
N MET A 314 -6.18 7.20 15.16
CA MET A 314 -6.38 6.12 14.21
C MET A 314 -7.00 6.56 12.88
N VAL A 315 -7.71 7.70 12.85
CA VAL A 315 -8.35 8.19 11.63
C VAL A 315 -7.55 9.34 11.01
N GLU A 316 -7.38 10.45 11.73
CA GLU A 316 -6.75 11.66 11.21
C GLU A 316 -5.34 11.46 10.62
N PRO A 317 -4.44 10.67 11.26
CA PRO A 317 -3.08 10.50 10.74
C PRO A 317 -3.00 9.69 9.44
N TYR A 318 -4.08 9.00 9.05
CA TYR A 318 -4.10 8.07 7.92
C TYR A 318 -5.19 8.39 6.89
N ILE A 319 -5.68 9.64 6.87
CA ILE A 319 -6.72 10.11 5.93
C ILE A 319 -6.34 9.80 4.48
N THR A 320 -5.09 10.05 4.11
CA THR A 320 -4.59 9.82 2.75
C THR A 320 -4.72 8.36 2.34
N GLU A 321 -4.33 7.43 3.22
CA GLU A 321 -4.44 5.99 2.99
C GLU A 321 -5.89 5.56 2.86
N TYR A 322 -6.80 6.10 3.69
CA TYR A 322 -8.23 5.82 3.56
C TYR A 322 -8.79 6.34 2.24
N MET A 323 -8.48 7.58 1.86
CA MET A 323 -8.92 8.16 0.58
C MET A 323 -8.38 7.36 -0.62
N GLN A 324 -7.14 6.87 -0.56
CA GLN A 324 -6.59 6.01 -1.61
C GLN A 324 -7.28 4.64 -1.71
N ALA A 325 -7.81 4.13 -0.60
CA ALA A 325 -8.51 2.86 -0.52
C ALA A 325 -10.02 2.95 -0.82
N ILE A 326 -10.58 4.16 -1.03
CA ILE A 326 -12.02 4.34 -1.21
C ILE A 326 -12.55 3.57 -2.43
N ILE A 327 -13.66 2.85 -2.22
CA ILE A 327 -14.45 2.20 -3.28
C ILE A 327 -15.81 2.91 -3.35
N PRO A 328 -16.32 3.22 -4.56
CA PRO A 328 -17.59 3.91 -4.77
C PRO A 328 -18.79 2.97 -4.60
N ASN A 329 -19.02 2.53 -3.37
CA ASN A 329 -20.21 1.81 -2.96
C ASN A 329 -20.75 2.37 -1.64
N TRP A 330 -22.02 2.05 -1.35
CA TRP A 330 -22.69 2.53 -0.14
C TRP A 330 -21.96 2.12 1.14
N MET A 331 -21.50 0.87 1.23
CA MET A 331 -20.85 0.33 2.42
C MET A 331 -19.58 1.11 2.79
N THR A 332 -18.79 1.52 1.80
CA THR A 332 -17.59 2.33 2.02
C THR A 332 -17.94 3.75 2.45
N MET A 333 -18.98 4.36 1.85
CA MET A 333 -19.44 5.68 2.28
C MET A 333 -19.91 5.66 3.74
N GLU A 334 -20.73 4.68 4.10
CA GLU A 334 -21.21 4.51 5.47
C GLU A 334 -20.03 4.27 6.43
N LEU A 335 -19.09 3.42 6.07
CA LEU A 335 -17.88 3.19 6.86
C LEU A 335 -17.10 4.49 7.12
N TYR A 336 -16.85 5.30 6.09
CA TYR A 336 -15.97 6.46 6.20
C TYR A 336 -16.68 7.66 6.82
N LEU A 337 -17.93 7.90 6.42
CA LEU A 337 -18.69 9.07 6.87
C LEU A 337 -19.35 8.85 8.23
N ASN A 338 -19.89 7.66 8.51
CA ASN A 338 -20.59 7.34 9.77
C ASN A 338 -19.69 6.62 10.77
N ASP A 339 -19.05 5.52 10.37
CA ASP A 339 -18.33 4.70 11.36
C ASP A 339 -17.01 5.37 11.78
N MET A 340 -16.35 6.09 10.87
CA MET A 340 -15.08 6.79 11.10
C MET A 340 -15.22 8.31 11.31
N ASN A 341 -16.38 8.90 11.05
CA ASN A 341 -16.62 10.36 11.12
C ASN A 341 -15.56 11.19 10.37
N MET A 342 -15.20 10.76 9.15
CA MET A 342 -14.12 11.41 8.39
C MET A 342 -14.38 12.89 8.08
N LEU A 343 -15.64 13.31 7.89
CA LEU A 343 -15.96 14.73 7.61
C LEU A 343 -15.67 15.67 8.79
N GLU A 344 -15.55 15.15 10.00
CA GLU A 344 -15.16 15.96 11.16
C GLU A 344 -13.63 16.05 11.31
N CYS A 345 -12.86 15.28 10.54
CA CYS A 345 -11.40 15.24 10.64
C CYS A 345 -10.75 16.48 10.02
N LYS A 346 -9.62 16.92 10.60
CA LYS A 346 -8.87 18.05 10.03
C LYS A 346 -8.40 17.75 8.61
N GLY A 347 -8.62 18.69 7.69
CA GLY A 347 -8.17 18.57 6.29
C GLY A 347 -9.10 17.76 5.39
N VAL A 348 -10.17 17.17 5.91
CA VAL A 348 -11.20 16.50 5.11
C VAL A 348 -12.41 17.41 4.96
N ASN A 349 -12.89 17.55 3.74
CA ASN A 349 -14.15 18.20 3.45
C ASN A 349 -14.92 17.37 2.41
N SER A 350 -16.20 17.71 2.20
CA SER A 350 -17.04 16.99 1.26
C SER A 350 -16.53 17.08 -0.18
N TYR A 351 -15.86 18.19 -0.55
CA TYR A 351 -15.21 18.33 -1.85
C TYR A 351 -14.15 17.25 -2.09
N LEU A 352 -13.19 17.10 -1.18
CA LEU A 352 -12.10 16.13 -1.32
C LEU A 352 -12.65 14.70 -1.34
N PHE A 353 -13.60 14.38 -0.45
CA PHE A 353 -14.22 13.06 -0.40
C PHE A 353 -14.93 12.70 -1.71
N ILE A 354 -15.76 13.60 -2.24
CA ILE A 354 -16.49 13.38 -3.49
C ILE A 354 -15.53 13.33 -4.67
N HIS A 355 -14.47 14.15 -4.66
CA HIS A 355 -13.44 14.14 -5.69
C HIS A 355 -12.79 12.76 -5.84
N GLU A 356 -12.27 12.21 -4.74
CA GLU A 356 -11.59 10.91 -4.68
C GLU A 356 -12.54 9.75 -5.05
N LEU A 357 -13.77 9.79 -4.51
CA LEU A 357 -14.81 8.82 -4.84
C LEU A 357 -15.08 8.75 -6.35
N CYS A 358 -15.29 9.90 -6.99
CA CYS A 358 -15.57 9.95 -8.44
C CYS A 358 -14.33 9.56 -9.26
N GLN A 359 -13.12 9.88 -8.78
CA GLN A 359 -11.88 9.45 -9.43
C GLN A 359 -11.74 7.92 -9.42
N LYS A 360 -12.16 7.26 -8.33
CA LYS A 360 -12.11 5.80 -8.19
C LYS A 360 -13.21 5.07 -8.97
N ALA A 361 -14.40 5.67 -9.09
CA ALA A 361 -15.50 5.12 -9.92
C ALA A 361 -15.08 4.84 -11.35
N TRP A 362 -14.27 5.73 -11.92
CA TRP A 362 -13.73 5.54 -13.27
C TRP A 362 -12.91 4.25 -13.43
N TYR A 363 -12.06 3.89 -12.47
CA TYR A 363 -11.22 2.69 -12.56
C TYR A 363 -12.00 1.37 -12.51
N LEU A 364 -13.26 1.40 -12.08
CA LEU A 364 -14.05 0.18 -11.87
C LEU A 364 -14.86 -0.25 -13.10
N SER A 365 -14.88 0.55 -14.17
CA SER A 365 -15.36 0.22 -15.52
C SER A 365 -16.70 -0.54 -15.60
N GLN A 366 -17.63 -0.32 -14.66
CA GLN A 366 -18.96 -0.93 -14.72
C GLN A 366 -19.93 0.03 -15.44
N GLU A 367 -20.63 -0.48 -16.44
CA GLU A 367 -21.84 0.14 -16.97
C GLU A 367 -22.75 0.48 -15.77
N ASN A 368 -23.22 1.72 -15.67
CA ASN A 368 -24.02 2.28 -14.55
C ASN A 368 -23.28 2.71 -13.27
N SER A 369 -21.94 2.68 -13.24
CA SER A 369 -21.18 3.15 -12.06
C SER A 369 -21.52 4.59 -11.63
N ASN A 370 -21.72 5.51 -12.59
CA ASN A 370 -22.06 6.91 -12.30
C ASN A 370 -23.45 7.09 -11.66
N SER A 371 -24.45 6.33 -12.13
CA SER A 371 -25.80 6.35 -11.57
C SER A 371 -25.83 5.83 -10.12
N ILE A 372 -25.11 4.74 -9.86
CA ILE A 372 -24.96 4.19 -8.50
C ILE A 372 -24.24 5.19 -7.58
N VAL A 373 -23.19 5.85 -8.08
CA VAL A 373 -22.49 6.90 -7.31
C VAL A 373 -23.41 8.07 -7.03
N ALA A 374 -24.16 8.55 -8.02
CA ALA A 374 -25.13 9.63 -7.88
C ALA A 374 -26.19 9.31 -6.82
N GLU A 375 -26.77 8.11 -6.85
CA GLU A 375 -27.74 7.66 -5.84
C GLU A 375 -27.11 7.61 -4.44
N ASN A 376 -25.91 7.06 -4.33
CA ASN A 376 -25.18 7.00 -3.06
C ASN A 376 -24.83 8.38 -2.52
N LEU A 377 -24.50 9.36 -3.37
CA LEU A 377 -24.26 10.74 -2.97
C LEU A 377 -25.54 11.41 -2.45
N LYS A 378 -26.67 11.25 -3.15
CA LYS A 378 -27.99 11.74 -2.68
C LYS A 378 -28.33 11.14 -1.32
N ARG A 379 -28.09 9.84 -1.16
CA ARG A 379 -28.33 9.13 0.09
C ARG A 379 -27.40 9.60 1.21
N ALA A 380 -26.10 9.75 0.95
CA ALA A 380 -25.12 10.22 1.94
C ALA A 380 -25.37 11.67 2.36
N ASN A 381 -25.87 12.53 1.48
CA ASN A 381 -26.31 13.88 1.84
C ASN A 381 -27.46 13.85 2.85
N LYS A 382 -28.48 13.03 2.57
CA LYS A 382 -29.67 12.90 3.41
C LYS A 382 -29.40 12.20 4.75
N GLU A 383 -28.62 11.14 4.74
CA GLU A 383 -28.44 10.25 5.91
C GLU A 383 -27.18 10.59 6.72
N LEU A 384 -26.11 11.06 6.08
CA LEU A 384 -24.77 11.15 6.67
C LEU A 384 -24.20 12.59 6.69
N GLY A 385 -25.00 13.58 6.29
CA GLY A 385 -24.60 14.99 6.33
C GLY A 385 -23.51 15.37 5.31
N LEU A 386 -23.30 14.55 4.27
CA LEU A 386 -22.37 14.88 3.18
C LEU A 386 -22.85 16.13 2.44
N LYS A 387 -22.07 17.21 2.44
CA LYS A 387 -22.43 18.43 1.71
C LYS A 387 -22.27 18.25 0.21
N LEU A 388 -23.30 18.62 -0.54
CA LEU A 388 -23.33 18.61 -2.01
C LEU A 388 -23.28 20.04 -2.59
N ASP A 389 -23.52 21.07 -1.76
CA ASP A 389 -23.34 22.49 -2.06
C ASP A 389 -21.85 22.88 -2.10
N ILE A 390 -21.09 22.11 -2.86
CA ILE A 390 -19.64 22.25 -3.02
C ILE A 390 -19.31 22.67 -4.46
N PRO A 391 -18.13 23.26 -4.72
CA PRO A 391 -17.67 23.45 -6.09
C PRO A 391 -17.63 22.12 -6.86
N ILE A 392 -17.96 22.14 -8.15
CA ILE A 392 -17.98 20.93 -8.98
C ILE A 392 -16.58 20.27 -8.96
N PRO A 393 -16.45 19.01 -8.49
CA PRO A 393 -15.17 18.34 -8.40
C PRO A 393 -14.51 18.14 -9.76
N ARG A 394 -13.17 18.22 -9.79
CA ARG A 394 -12.40 18.05 -11.02
C ARG A 394 -12.65 16.70 -11.70
N SER A 395 -12.79 15.65 -10.90
CA SER A 395 -13.08 14.30 -11.38
C SER A 395 -14.41 14.21 -12.12
N VAL A 396 -15.41 15.02 -11.75
CA VAL A 396 -16.70 15.12 -12.47
C VAL A 396 -16.52 15.82 -13.82
N THR A 397 -15.78 16.93 -13.87
CA THR A 397 -15.58 17.67 -15.14
C THR A 397 -14.62 16.99 -16.12
N ASN A 398 -13.66 16.20 -15.65
CA ASN A 398 -12.64 15.57 -16.51
C ASN A 398 -13.19 14.37 -17.31
N ARG A 399 -14.34 13.81 -16.93
CA ARG A 399 -14.91 12.57 -17.50
C ARG A 399 -16.42 12.70 -17.63
N SER A 400 -17.05 11.98 -18.57
CA SER A 400 -18.50 12.01 -18.75
C SER A 400 -19.21 11.48 -17.49
N ASN A 401 -19.92 12.35 -16.77
CA ASN A 401 -20.50 12.10 -15.44
C ASN A 401 -21.77 12.95 -15.21
N ILE A 402 -22.66 13.00 -16.20
CA ILE A 402 -23.82 13.88 -16.18
C ILE A 402 -24.73 13.65 -14.97
N GLU A 403 -24.89 12.41 -14.51
CA GLU A 403 -25.76 12.10 -13.37
C GLU A 403 -25.21 12.72 -12.08
N ILE A 404 -23.90 12.59 -11.85
CA ILE A 404 -23.24 13.17 -10.67
C ILE A 404 -23.26 14.71 -10.77
N LEU A 405 -23.04 15.25 -11.97
CA LEU A 405 -23.13 16.69 -12.22
C LEU A 405 -24.52 17.23 -11.86
N LYS A 406 -25.59 16.59 -12.38
CA LYS A 406 -26.98 16.91 -12.05
C LYS A 406 -27.22 16.87 -10.54
N VAL A 407 -26.79 15.79 -9.86
CA VAL A 407 -26.93 15.68 -8.39
C VAL A 407 -26.31 16.87 -7.67
N LEU A 408 -25.10 17.29 -8.04
CA LEU A 408 -24.40 18.38 -7.37
C LEU A 408 -25.11 19.71 -7.60
N VAL A 409 -25.44 20.03 -8.86
CA VAL A 409 -26.11 21.30 -9.22
C VAL A 409 -27.51 21.38 -8.61
N GLU A 410 -28.31 20.31 -8.68
CA GLU A 410 -29.63 20.21 -8.04
C GLU A 410 -29.58 20.43 -6.52
N ASN A 411 -28.43 20.18 -5.88
CA ASN A 411 -28.22 20.38 -4.44
C ASN A 411 -27.43 21.66 -4.11
N GLY A 412 -27.34 22.61 -5.06
CA GLY A 412 -26.81 23.95 -4.81
C GLY A 412 -25.31 24.10 -5.01
N ALA A 413 -24.64 23.16 -5.69
CA ALA A 413 -23.28 23.39 -6.16
C ALA A 413 -23.23 24.61 -7.08
N ASP A 414 -22.33 25.55 -6.80
CA ASP A 414 -22.12 26.69 -7.70
C ASP A 414 -21.45 26.23 -8.99
N ILE A 415 -22.21 26.31 -10.08
CA ILE A 415 -21.84 25.88 -11.42
C ILE A 415 -20.65 26.67 -12.01
N ASN A 416 -20.40 27.86 -11.49
CA ASN A 416 -19.33 28.76 -11.94
C ASN A 416 -18.12 28.76 -10.99
N SER A 417 -18.24 28.18 -9.79
CA SER A 417 -17.15 28.15 -8.83
C SER A 417 -16.00 27.27 -9.31
N PRO A 418 -14.76 27.79 -9.37
CA PRO A 418 -13.62 26.97 -9.69
C PRO A 418 -13.37 25.96 -8.55
N PRO A 419 -12.88 24.75 -8.87
CA PRO A 419 -12.50 23.79 -7.86
C PRO A 419 -11.35 24.33 -6.99
N PRO A 420 -11.35 24.08 -5.66
CA PRO A 420 -10.28 24.50 -4.77
C PRO A 420 -8.93 23.89 -5.18
N THR A 421 -7.87 24.66 -4.97
CA THR A 421 -6.49 24.18 -5.14
C THR A 421 -6.18 23.12 -4.08
N LEU A 422 -5.97 21.88 -4.53
CA LEU A 422 -5.49 20.79 -3.68
C LEU A 422 -3.99 20.99 -3.44
N SER A 423 -3.60 21.25 -2.19
CA SER A 423 -2.30 21.83 -1.80
C SER A 423 -1.06 20.99 -2.08
N ASP A 424 -1.16 19.74 -2.52
CA ASP A 424 -0.01 18.81 -2.56
C ASP A 424 0.31 18.21 -3.93
N SER A 425 -0.31 18.68 -5.02
CA SER A 425 0.12 18.30 -6.37
C SER A 425 0.90 19.43 -7.04
N THR A 426 2.22 19.31 -7.02
CA THR A 426 3.08 19.96 -8.02
C THR A 426 2.55 19.59 -9.41
N GLN A 427 2.11 20.60 -10.18
CA GLN A 427 1.65 20.54 -11.58
C GLN A 427 0.20 20.09 -11.86
N SER A 428 -0.80 20.61 -11.14
CA SER A 428 -2.19 20.43 -11.56
C SER A 428 -2.63 21.42 -12.66
N TYR A 429 -3.00 20.89 -13.83
CA TYR A 429 -3.63 21.59 -14.96
C TYR A 429 -4.96 22.25 -14.55
N HIS A 430 -4.98 23.57 -14.37
CA HIS A 430 -6.19 24.30 -13.98
C HIS A 430 -6.82 24.98 -15.21
N ILE A 431 -7.66 24.26 -15.94
CA ILE A 431 -8.62 24.94 -16.82
C ILE A 431 -9.75 25.39 -15.91
N GLY A 432 -9.92 26.70 -15.70
CA GLY A 432 -10.67 27.28 -14.57
C GLY A 432 -12.11 26.78 -14.38
N VAL A 433 -13.12 27.60 -14.70
CA VAL A 433 -14.54 27.30 -14.38
C VAL A 433 -15.00 25.95 -14.96
N PRO A 434 -15.98 25.26 -14.33
CA PRO A 434 -16.38 23.91 -14.71
C PRO A 434 -16.76 23.71 -16.19
N LEU A 435 -17.52 24.63 -16.80
CA LEU A 435 -17.94 24.52 -18.22
C LEU A 435 -16.75 24.46 -19.18
N ALA A 436 -15.78 25.36 -19.00
CA ALA A 436 -14.59 25.39 -19.85
C ALA A 436 -13.81 24.07 -19.77
N ARG A 437 -13.76 23.47 -18.58
CA ARG A 437 -13.07 22.19 -18.40
C ARG A 437 -13.81 21.03 -19.06
N ILE A 438 -15.14 21.05 -19.08
CA ILE A 438 -15.93 20.06 -19.82
C ILE A 438 -15.65 20.19 -21.31
N ILE A 439 -15.71 21.41 -21.86
CA ILE A 439 -15.42 21.71 -23.27
C ILE A 439 -14.00 21.25 -23.63
N TYR A 440 -13.01 21.59 -22.82
CA TYR A 440 -11.63 21.19 -23.09
C TYR A 440 -11.44 19.67 -23.13
N ASN A 441 -12.22 18.89 -22.38
CA ASN A 441 -12.08 17.43 -22.32
C ASN A 441 -12.93 16.67 -23.35
N CYS A 442 -13.60 17.38 -24.27
CA CYS A 442 -14.40 16.78 -25.36
C CYS A 442 -13.59 15.86 -26.28
N TYR A 443 -12.28 16.05 -26.41
CA TYR A 443 -11.42 15.19 -27.25
C TYR A 443 -11.42 13.70 -26.86
N THR A 444 -11.87 13.33 -25.66
CA THR A 444 -11.89 11.93 -25.19
C THR A 444 -13.24 11.24 -25.27
N SER A 445 -14.34 11.99 -25.38
CA SER A 445 -15.71 11.46 -25.32
C SER A 445 -16.69 12.58 -25.65
N SER A 446 -17.83 12.28 -26.28
CA SER A 446 -18.95 13.23 -26.37
C SER A 446 -19.33 13.75 -24.97
N ARG A 447 -19.43 15.08 -24.84
CA ARG A 447 -19.83 15.79 -23.62
C ARG A 447 -21.02 16.72 -23.85
N THR A 448 -21.73 16.57 -24.97
CA THR A 448 -22.74 17.55 -25.38
C THR A 448 -23.86 17.66 -24.36
N GLU A 449 -24.38 16.56 -23.82
CA GLU A 449 -25.44 16.61 -22.80
C GLU A 449 -25.01 17.45 -21.57
N GLU A 450 -23.75 17.31 -21.15
CA GLU A 450 -23.23 18.04 -19.99
C GLU A 450 -23.03 19.52 -20.30
N ILE A 451 -22.57 19.84 -21.52
CA ILE A 451 -22.45 21.23 -21.96
C ILE A 451 -23.83 21.89 -22.00
N LEU A 452 -24.82 21.24 -22.61
CA LEU A 452 -26.19 21.75 -22.70
C LEU A 452 -26.79 21.95 -21.32
N TYR A 453 -26.69 20.94 -20.45
CA TYR A 453 -27.15 21.04 -19.07
C TYR A 453 -26.47 22.19 -18.32
N MET A 454 -25.15 22.34 -18.47
CA MET A 454 -24.42 23.42 -17.83
C MET A 454 -24.89 24.80 -18.30
N ILE A 455 -25.15 24.98 -19.60
CA ILE A 455 -25.69 26.23 -20.16
C ILE A 455 -27.10 26.52 -19.63
N GLU A 456 -27.95 25.49 -19.58
CA GLU A 456 -29.33 25.59 -19.06
C GLU A 456 -29.34 26.06 -17.59
N GLU A 457 -28.41 25.55 -16.78
CA GLU A 457 -28.23 25.90 -15.38
C GLU A 457 -27.43 27.20 -15.15
N GLY A 458 -27.14 27.96 -16.22
CA GLY A 458 -26.54 29.30 -16.12
C GLY A 458 -25.02 29.30 -15.95
N ALA A 459 -24.33 28.27 -16.43
CA ALA A 459 -22.87 28.30 -16.52
C ALA A 459 -22.39 29.43 -17.44
N THR A 460 -21.27 30.03 -17.06
CA THR A 460 -20.63 31.13 -17.75
C THR A 460 -19.19 30.79 -18.12
N LEU A 461 -18.63 31.55 -19.07
CA LEU A 461 -17.21 31.51 -19.38
C LEU A 461 -16.57 32.85 -18.98
N PRO A 462 -15.34 32.83 -18.42
CA PRO A 462 -14.61 34.05 -18.11
C PRO A 462 -14.38 34.93 -19.34
N PRO A 463 -14.05 36.22 -19.16
CA PRO A 463 -13.61 37.09 -20.25
C PRO A 463 -12.49 36.48 -21.10
N MET A 464 -12.48 36.78 -22.40
CA MET A 464 -11.55 36.17 -23.36
C MET A 464 -10.07 36.40 -23.00
N ASP A 465 -9.75 37.55 -22.43
CA ASP A 465 -8.42 37.97 -22.00
C ASP A 465 -7.99 37.37 -20.65
N THR A 466 -8.88 36.63 -19.98
CA THR A 466 -8.54 35.95 -18.73
C THR A 466 -7.54 34.83 -19.02
N PRO A 467 -6.37 34.81 -18.36
CA PRO A 467 -5.42 33.72 -18.50
C PRO A 467 -6.06 32.41 -18.04
N MET A 468 -5.91 31.36 -18.85
CA MET A 468 -6.28 30.01 -18.44
C MET A 468 -5.13 29.45 -17.60
N PRO A 469 -5.35 29.02 -16.35
CA PRO A 469 -4.24 28.57 -15.49
C PRO A 469 -3.69 27.19 -15.91
N THR A 470 -2.97 27.14 -17.03
CA THR A 470 -2.31 25.94 -17.54
C THR A 470 -0.82 25.94 -17.14
N PRO A 471 -0.28 24.83 -16.63
CA PRO A 471 1.14 24.73 -16.26
C PRO A 471 2.07 24.50 -17.45
N PHE A 472 1.54 24.30 -18.66
CA PHE A 472 2.35 24.00 -19.85
C PHE A 472 2.65 25.22 -20.72
N TYR A 473 1.81 26.27 -20.65
CA TYR A 473 1.92 27.40 -21.56
C TYR A 473 1.36 28.67 -20.91
N GLU A 474 2.20 29.68 -20.76
CA GLU A 474 1.89 30.97 -20.11
C GLU A 474 0.93 31.87 -20.92
N SER A 475 0.52 31.45 -22.13
CA SER A 475 -0.20 32.28 -23.11
C SER A 475 -1.63 31.83 -23.43
N TYR A 476 -2.15 30.75 -22.83
CA TYR A 476 -3.54 30.35 -23.11
C TYR A 476 -4.53 31.23 -22.39
N THR A 477 -5.60 31.58 -23.08
CA THR A 477 -6.68 32.42 -22.56
C THR A 477 -8.01 31.70 -22.73
N TYR A 478 -9.14 32.33 -22.42
CA TYR A 478 -10.46 31.76 -22.74
C TYR A 478 -10.93 32.15 -24.15
N ALA A 479 -10.07 32.78 -24.95
CA ALA A 479 -10.36 33.20 -26.31
C ALA A 479 -10.38 32.06 -27.33
N ASP A 480 -9.82 30.90 -27.00
CA ASP A 480 -9.65 29.74 -27.88
C ASP A 480 -10.32 28.46 -27.35
N ILE A 481 -11.15 28.57 -26.30
CA ILE A 481 -11.72 27.40 -25.63
C ILE A 481 -12.58 26.52 -26.56
N PHE A 482 -13.18 27.09 -27.61
CA PHE A 482 -13.98 26.31 -28.57
C PHE A 482 -13.13 25.58 -29.61
N ASP A 483 -11.83 25.85 -29.70
CA ASP A 483 -10.90 25.03 -30.49
C ASP A 483 -10.81 23.60 -29.98
N TYR A 484 -11.19 23.36 -28.72
CA TYR A 484 -11.22 22.05 -28.07
C TYR A 484 -12.58 21.36 -28.13
N TYR A 485 -13.63 22.05 -28.58
CA TYR A 485 -14.96 21.45 -28.67
C TYR A 485 -15.05 20.55 -29.90
N PHE A 486 -15.43 19.30 -29.68
CA PHE A 486 -15.73 18.32 -30.72
C PHE A 486 -16.74 17.29 -30.21
N ASP A 487 -17.62 16.83 -31.09
CA ASP A 487 -18.53 15.71 -30.81
C ASP A 487 -18.55 14.77 -32.02
N THR A 488 -18.45 13.47 -31.76
CA THR A 488 -18.53 12.42 -32.79
C THR A 488 -19.94 12.24 -33.34
N GLU A 489 -20.96 12.64 -32.59
CA GLU A 489 -22.34 12.67 -33.06
C GLU A 489 -22.59 14.00 -33.78
N GLU A 490 -22.64 13.95 -35.11
CA GLU A 490 -22.85 15.14 -35.96
C GLU A 490 -24.08 15.97 -35.54
N ASN A 491 -25.18 15.30 -35.19
CA ASN A 491 -26.42 15.93 -34.73
C ASN A 491 -26.25 16.76 -33.44
N ASN A 492 -25.20 16.49 -32.68
CA ASN A 492 -24.87 17.21 -31.45
C ASN A 492 -23.82 18.29 -31.71
N PHE A 493 -22.83 18.01 -32.57
CA PHE A 493 -21.65 18.86 -32.75
C PHE A 493 -22.01 20.29 -33.20
N LEU A 494 -22.50 20.45 -34.43
CA LEU A 494 -22.73 21.79 -34.99
C LEU A 494 -23.81 22.57 -34.23
N PRO A 495 -24.96 21.98 -33.83
CA PRO A 495 -25.97 22.69 -33.04
C PRO A 495 -25.44 23.21 -31.71
N THR A 496 -24.65 22.41 -30.99
CA THR A 496 -24.08 22.82 -29.70
C THR A 496 -22.99 23.87 -29.87
N LEU A 497 -22.15 23.75 -30.91
CA LEU A 497 -21.16 24.78 -31.23
C LEU A 497 -21.83 26.13 -31.54
N LYS A 498 -22.92 26.11 -32.33
CA LYS A 498 -23.72 27.31 -32.62
C LYS A 498 -24.25 27.95 -31.34
N LEU A 499 -24.80 27.14 -30.43
CA LEU A 499 -25.30 27.60 -29.13
C LEU A 499 -24.17 28.22 -28.28
N LEU A 500 -23.01 27.57 -28.22
CA LEU A 500 -21.84 28.07 -27.49
C LEU A 500 -21.41 29.46 -27.99
N VAL A 501 -21.31 29.64 -29.30
CA VAL A 501 -20.95 30.92 -29.93
C VAL A 501 -22.03 31.97 -29.71
N GLU A 502 -23.31 31.60 -29.82
CA GLU A 502 -24.44 32.51 -29.56
C GLU A 502 -24.40 33.03 -28.11
N LYS A 503 -24.14 32.15 -27.14
CA LYS A 503 -24.15 32.50 -25.71
C LYS A 503 -22.89 33.25 -25.26
N PHE A 504 -21.72 32.88 -25.76
CA PHE A 504 -20.44 33.33 -25.19
C PHE A 504 -19.54 34.08 -26.18
N GLY A 505 -20.01 34.32 -27.39
CA GLY A 505 -19.24 34.88 -28.50
C GLY A 505 -18.30 33.85 -29.14
N ALA A 506 -17.79 34.15 -30.32
CA ALA A 506 -16.81 33.32 -30.99
C ALA A 506 -15.50 33.28 -30.17
N ARG A 507 -15.08 32.08 -29.76
CA ARG A 507 -13.88 31.83 -28.94
C ARG A 507 -12.98 30.80 -29.62
N PHE A 508 -12.50 31.16 -30.80
CA PHE A 508 -11.61 30.35 -31.62
C PHE A 508 -10.31 31.10 -31.90
N THR A 509 -9.17 30.41 -32.00
CA THR A 509 -7.98 31.01 -32.63
C THR A 509 -8.15 31.17 -34.15
N GLY A 510 -9.03 30.36 -34.75
CA GLY A 510 -9.33 30.37 -36.18
C GLY A 510 -10.15 29.13 -36.57
N ALA A 511 -10.42 28.94 -37.86
CA ALA A 511 -11.13 27.74 -38.32
C ALA A 511 -10.26 26.46 -38.28
N VAL A 512 -8.93 26.59 -38.27
CA VAL A 512 -7.99 25.46 -38.39
C VAL A 512 -8.17 24.40 -37.29
N PRO A 513 -8.19 24.74 -35.99
CA PRO A 513 -8.29 23.72 -34.93
C PRO A 513 -9.59 22.92 -35.00
N VAL A 514 -10.70 23.59 -35.33
CA VAL A 514 -12.02 22.94 -35.48
C VAL A 514 -12.01 21.96 -36.66
N ILE A 515 -11.36 22.33 -37.77
CA ILE A 515 -11.21 21.47 -38.96
C ILE A 515 -10.30 20.27 -38.65
N GLU A 516 -9.19 20.48 -37.95
CA GLU A 516 -8.29 19.38 -37.54
C GLU A 516 -9.00 18.39 -36.60
N ASN A 517 -9.86 18.86 -35.68
CA ASN A 517 -10.67 17.96 -34.84
C ASN A 517 -11.58 17.05 -35.70
N VAL A 518 -12.20 17.61 -36.75
CA VAL A 518 -13.01 16.82 -37.70
C VAL A 518 -12.14 15.81 -38.45
N ARG A 519 -10.94 16.20 -38.91
CA ARG A 519 -10.02 15.30 -39.61
C ARG A 519 -9.68 14.06 -38.77
N TYR A 520 -9.35 14.26 -37.50
CA TYR A 520 -8.97 13.17 -36.59
C TYR A 520 -10.15 12.27 -36.17
N ALA A 521 -11.38 12.71 -36.39
CA ALA A 521 -12.56 11.95 -36.03
C ALA A 521 -12.98 11.00 -37.16
N SER A 522 -12.89 9.69 -36.90
CA SER A 522 -13.24 8.69 -37.91
C SER A 522 -14.76 8.54 -38.06
N ASN A 523 -15.28 8.59 -39.30
CA ASN A 523 -16.71 8.48 -39.65
C ASN A 523 -17.64 9.44 -38.87
N ALA A 524 -17.18 10.64 -38.53
CA ALA A 524 -17.88 11.51 -37.58
C ALA A 524 -18.81 12.55 -38.22
N ILE A 525 -18.68 12.81 -39.52
CA ILE A 525 -19.44 13.88 -40.19
C ILE A 525 -19.86 13.48 -41.61
N THR A 526 -21.07 13.84 -42.00
CA THR A 526 -21.54 13.77 -43.39
C THR A 526 -20.94 14.89 -44.23
N PHE A 527 -20.95 14.74 -45.56
CA PHE A 527 -20.62 15.79 -46.51
C PHE A 527 -21.44 17.06 -46.26
N SER A 528 -22.75 16.90 -46.00
CA SER A 528 -23.64 18.03 -45.72
C SER A 528 -23.26 18.75 -44.45
N GLY A 529 -22.99 18.00 -43.37
CA GLY A 529 -22.54 18.55 -42.09
C GLY A 529 -21.21 19.29 -42.20
N LEU A 530 -20.24 18.75 -42.96
CA LEU A 530 -18.95 19.41 -43.19
C LEU A 530 -19.12 20.71 -43.97
N CYS A 531 -19.94 20.72 -45.02
CA CYS A 531 -20.23 21.94 -45.77
C CYS A 531 -20.91 22.99 -44.87
N GLU A 532 -21.86 22.57 -44.03
CA GLU A 532 -22.56 23.47 -43.11
C GLU A 532 -21.62 24.04 -42.04
N LEU A 533 -20.76 23.21 -41.47
CA LEU A 533 -19.72 23.62 -40.52
C LEU A 533 -18.79 24.66 -41.16
N LEU A 534 -18.30 24.42 -42.38
CA LEU A 534 -17.41 25.35 -43.07
C LEU A 534 -18.12 26.68 -43.38
N ARG A 535 -19.37 26.65 -43.86
CA ARG A 535 -20.16 27.87 -44.05
C ARG A 535 -20.33 28.63 -42.73
N TYR A 536 -20.58 27.92 -41.63
CA TYR A 536 -20.72 28.51 -40.32
C TYR A 536 -19.42 29.15 -39.82
N LEU A 537 -18.29 28.44 -39.89
CA LEU A 537 -16.97 28.97 -39.54
C LEU A 537 -16.61 30.22 -40.35
N LYS A 538 -17.02 30.29 -41.63
CA LYS A 538 -16.82 31.48 -42.48
C LYS A 538 -17.47 32.74 -41.90
N GLN A 539 -18.59 32.55 -41.21
CA GLN A 539 -19.40 33.63 -40.65
C GLN A 539 -18.88 34.08 -39.27
N VAL A 540 -18.34 33.16 -38.47
CA VAL A 540 -18.05 33.42 -37.04
C VAL A 540 -16.56 33.53 -36.71
N THR A 541 -15.65 33.18 -37.61
CA THR A 541 -14.20 33.28 -37.39
C THR A 541 -13.43 33.64 -38.66
N THR A 542 -12.14 33.96 -38.52
CA THR A 542 -11.26 34.24 -39.66
C THR A 542 -10.89 32.94 -40.37
N MET A 543 -11.14 32.91 -41.69
CA MET A 543 -10.63 31.86 -42.56
C MET A 543 -9.43 32.33 -43.37
N ASN A 544 -8.22 32.14 -42.83
CA ASN A 544 -7.01 32.29 -43.63
C ASN A 544 -6.88 31.10 -44.59
N LYS A 545 -7.19 31.33 -45.86
CA LYS A 545 -7.22 30.31 -46.91
C LYS A 545 -5.87 29.62 -47.11
N GLU A 546 -4.76 30.34 -46.97
CA GLU A 546 -3.40 29.80 -47.11
C GLU A 546 -3.08 28.79 -46.00
N ILE A 547 -3.71 28.91 -44.83
CA ILE A 547 -3.47 28.02 -43.69
C ILE A 547 -4.49 26.87 -43.69
N ILE A 548 -5.74 27.15 -44.07
CA ILE A 548 -6.84 26.18 -44.02
C ILE A 548 -6.84 25.19 -45.19
N CYS A 549 -6.21 25.52 -46.33
CA CYS A 549 -6.12 24.59 -47.46
C CYS A 549 -5.44 23.27 -47.08
N THR A 550 -4.44 23.30 -46.19
CA THR A 550 -3.70 22.11 -45.76
C THR A 550 -4.57 21.10 -45.00
N PRO A 551 -5.23 21.45 -43.87
CA PRO A 551 -6.10 20.51 -43.14
C PRO A 551 -7.28 20.02 -44.00
N LEU A 552 -7.83 20.86 -44.88
CA LEU A 552 -8.88 20.45 -45.81
C LEU A 552 -8.39 19.48 -46.89
N THR A 553 -7.16 19.65 -47.36
CA THR A 553 -6.52 18.71 -48.30
C THR A 553 -6.31 17.36 -47.64
N TYR A 554 -5.92 17.33 -46.36
CA TYR A 554 -5.84 16.06 -45.62
C TYR A 554 -7.21 15.40 -45.44
N ILE A 555 -8.28 16.14 -45.13
CA ILE A 555 -9.65 15.57 -45.09
C ILE A 555 -10.03 14.98 -46.46
N TYR A 556 -9.67 15.67 -47.57
CA TYR A 556 -9.93 15.17 -48.92
C TYR A 556 -9.10 13.92 -49.26
N CYS A 557 -7.85 13.84 -48.83
CA CYS A 557 -7.01 12.66 -49.00
C CYS A 557 -7.54 11.49 -48.17
N ASP A 558 -7.77 11.69 -46.87
CA ASP A 558 -8.31 10.75 -45.91
C ASP A 558 -9.86 10.64 -45.97
N TRP A 559 -10.50 10.91 -47.11
CA TRP A 559 -11.97 11.02 -47.23
C TRP A 559 -12.71 9.83 -46.64
N GLY A 560 -12.23 8.62 -46.92
CA GLY A 560 -12.83 7.38 -46.41
C GLY A 560 -12.63 7.09 -44.93
N ARG A 561 -11.77 7.87 -44.25
CA ARG A 561 -11.58 7.82 -42.80
C ARG A 561 -12.41 8.88 -42.10
N SER A 562 -12.42 10.12 -42.61
CA SER A 562 -13.03 11.26 -41.93
C SER A 562 -14.54 11.41 -42.18
N ILE A 563 -15.05 10.93 -43.32
CA ILE A 563 -16.45 11.10 -43.73
C ILE A 563 -17.25 9.81 -43.53
N VAL A 564 -18.54 9.95 -43.19
CA VAL A 564 -19.46 8.82 -43.06
C VAL A 564 -19.53 8.03 -44.38
N LYS A 565 -19.55 6.69 -44.29
CA LYS A 565 -19.50 5.75 -45.42
C LYS A 565 -20.52 6.01 -46.54
N ASP A 566 -21.67 6.59 -46.21
CA ASP A 566 -22.74 6.87 -47.17
C ASP A 566 -22.43 8.05 -48.11
N ASP A 567 -21.35 8.80 -47.85
CA ASP A 567 -20.94 9.98 -48.62
C ASP A 567 -19.57 9.80 -49.31
N LEU A 568 -19.08 8.57 -49.46
CA LEU A 568 -17.78 8.28 -50.09
C LEU A 568 -17.74 8.72 -51.57
N ASP A 569 -18.88 8.72 -52.26
CA ASP A 569 -19.02 9.17 -53.64
C ASP A 569 -18.99 10.70 -53.80
N LYS A 570 -19.05 11.44 -52.70
CA LYS A 570 -19.12 12.93 -52.70
C LYS A 570 -17.76 13.62 -52.60
N LYS A 571 -16.66 12.86 -52.71
CA LYS A 571 -15.29 13.41 -52.63
C LYS A 571 -15.05 14.55 -53.62
N GLU A 572 -15.45 14.40 -54.88
CA GLU A 572 -15.30 15.46 -55.89
C GLU A 572 -16.26 16.63 -55.68
N LEU A 573 -17.48 16.37 -55.19
CA LEU A 573 -18.43 17.44 -54.84
C LEU A 573 -17.88 18.33 -53.71
N PHE A 574 -17.05 17.77 -52.82
CA PHE A 574 -16.35 18.55 -51.81
C PHE A 574 -15.28 19.47 -52.39
N ARG A 575 -14.48 18.98 -53.35
CA ARG A 575 -13.53 19.83 -54.09
C ARG A 575 -14.27 20.99 -54.78
N GLU A 576 -15.36 20.68 -55.49
CA GLU A 576 -16.19 21.71 -56.14
C GLU A 576 -16.79 22.71 -55.14
N PHE A 577 -17.26 22.25 -53.98
CA PHE A 577 -17.78 23.12 -52.92
C PHE A 577 -16.70 24.07 -52.39
N LEU A 578 -15.49 23.58 -52.12
CA LEU A 578 -14.39 24.39 -51.63
C LEU A 578 -13.99 25.48 -52.65
N GLU A 579 -13.89 25.13 -53.93
CA GLU A 579 -13.52 26.07 -54.98
C GLU A 579 -14.63 27.11 -55.22
N ASN A 580 -15.88 26.66 -55.36
CA ASN A 580 -16.97 27.53 -55.82
C ASN A 580 -17.62 28.34 -54.69
N GLU A 581 -17.77 27.77 -53.48
CA GLU A 581 -18.45 28.44 -52.37
C GLU A 581 -17.48 29.01 -51.32
N MET A 582 -16.33 28.37 -51.12
CA MET A 582 -15.35 28.78 -50.13
C MET A 582 -14.19 29.58 -50.72
N ASP A 583 -13.98 29.51 -52.04
CA ASP A 583 -12.85 30.11 -52.75
C ASP A 583 -11.52 29.65 -52.14
N ILE A 584 -11.41 28.33 -51.92
CA ILE A 584 -10.26 27.60 -51.38
C ILE A 584 -9.85 26.53 -52.39
N HIS A 585 -8.58 26.54 -52.79
CA HIS A 585 -7.99 25.49 -53.61
C HIS A 585 -7.23 24.50 -52.74
N LEU A 586 -7.39 23.21 -53.02
CA LEU A 586 -6.63 22.15 -52.35
C LEU A 586 -5.16 22.17 -52.82
N VAL A 587 -4.27 21.62 -51.99
CA VAL A 587 -2.84 21.57 -52.28
C VAL A 587 -2.54 20.32 -53.11
N GLU A 588 -2.42 20.46 -54.43
CA GLU A 588 -2.22 19.33 -55.35
C GLU A 588 -0.99 18.49 -55.01
N GLU A 589 0.10 19.11 -54.55
CA GLU A 589 1.33 18.42 -54.14
C GLU A 589 1.07 17.39 -53.02
N ILE A 590 0.21 17.71 -52.05
CA ILE A 590 -0.16 16.79 -50.95
C ILE A 590 -1.03 15.64 -51.49
N ILE A 591 -1.91 15.93 -52.47
CA ILE A 591 -2.80 14.92 -53.07
C ILE A 591 -1.97 13.90 -53.86
N GLU A 592 -1.02 14.37 -54.67
CA GLU A 592 -0.11 13.53 -55.46
C GLU A 592 0.73 12.61 -54.54
N GLU A 593 1.34 13.16 -53.48
CA GLU A 593 2.11 12.38 -52.51
C GLU A 593 1.27 11.30 -51.80
N HIS A 594 0.00 11.59 -51.48
CA HIS A 594 -0.87 10.63 -50.80
C HIS A 594 -1.28 9.45 -51.70
N VAL A 595 -1.48 9.71 -53.00
CA VAL A 595 -1.79 8.68 -54.00
C VAL A 595 -0.61 7.72 -54.19
N GLU A 596 0.64 8.23 -54.14
CA GLU A 596 1.84 7.37 -54.23
C GLU A 596 2.00 6.43 -53.00
N VAL A 597 1.56 6.86 -51.82
CA VAL A 597 1.63 6.07 -50.58
C VAL A 597 0.57 4.96 -50.52
N GLU A 598 -0.65 5.20 -51.02
CA GLU A 598 -1.68 4.14 -51.10
C GLU A 598 -1.30 3.06 -52.11
N VAL A 599 -0.68 3.43 -53.24
CA VAL A 599 -0.22 2.48 -54.27
C VAL A 599 0.95 1.60 -53.78
N THR A 600 1.77 2.08 -52.85
CA THR A 600 2.91 1.33 -52.29
C THR A 600 2.59 0.49 -51.06
N GLN A 601 1.39 0.60 -50.48
CA GLN A 601 0.92 -0.26 -49.38
C GLN A 601 0.08 -1.46 -49.84
N ASP A 602 -0.43 -1.42 -51.07
CA ASP A 602 -1.18 -2.52 -51.72
C ASP A 602 -0.30 -3.42 -52.63
N GLU A 603 1.02 -3.17 -52.71
CA GLU A 603 2.06 -4.06 -53.25
C GLU A 603 2.81 -4.79 -52.11
#